data_AF-G8T7Q4-F1
#
_entry.id   AF-G8T7Q4-F1
#
_cell.length_a   1.000
_cell.length_b   1.000
_cell.length_c   1.000
_cell.angle_alpha   90.00
_cell.angle_beta   90.00
_cell.angle_gamma   90.00
#
_symmetry.space_group_name_H-M   'P 1'
#
loop_
_entity.id
_entity.type
_entity.pdbx_description
1 polymer ?
#
loop_
_entity_poly.entity_id
_entity_poly.type
_entity_poly.pdbx_seq_one_letter_code
_entity_poly.pdbx_strand_id
1 'polypeptide(L)'
;MQLKTGKEEIVCLLTKVLEQFETRTGQSVTRNSNRKNYEEVARKLSDISNNLPNTAGSLQHEVYPPDYNHKNLEYPFRKYDITGNQIKDAYFNRIVANPRSFLVDACYIYLYGVGRKGFEANPVDADLLVKEEAAEPETFPSVVKVVSPAPPTGIPTKIFWSVLLILLLALGFLFYQWNKTSQQLSTIQKDMQLLPYTPTQAEIDSLEGIWLCYTGSPQARISDNNRYHMVVSNILDVKYKDGYFTFIRYGASFDHVGYMQFEAPWLVSIRSSVKNNKDSIESPRHSLMRLNSPGPFLPVISASWNFDIGPRNQIIGIREVYEKQGGGGKVEEVINTLENASCRCKIINWYKGPAKVKSFYLRNELLDSVPNERLKKLLDENSILLREPQQGLVIERDKK
;
A
#
# COMPACT_ATOMS: atom_id res chain seq x y z
N MET A 1 -8.37 -29.51 -28.82
CA MET A 1 -7.27 -28.60 -28.44
C MET A 1 -7.14 -28.67 -26.93
N GLN A 2 -5.93 -28.76 -26.39
CA GLN A 2 -5.72 -28.89 -24.94
C GLN A 2 -5.61 -27.49 -24.31
N LEU A 3 -6.37 -27.24 -23.25
CA LEU A 3 -6.23 -26.04 -22.44
C LEU A 3 -4.91 -26.06 -21.67
N LYS A 4 -4.33 -24.87 -21.47
CA LYS A 4 -3.28 -24.68 -20.46
C LYS A 4 -3.81 -25.12 -19.10
N THR A 5 -2.90 -25.58 -18.23
CA THR A 5 -3.24 -25.98 -16.87
C THR A 5 -2.28 -25.36 -15.86
N GLY A 6 -2.72 -25.27 -14.60
CA GLY A 6 -1.86 -24.88 -13.50
C GLY A 6 -1.40 -23.42 -13.59
N LYS A 7 -0.09 -23.22 -13.51
CA LYS A 7 0.53 -21.88 -13.47
C LYS A 7 0.27 -21.05 -14.73
N GLU A 8 0.41 -21.65 -15.91
CA GLU A 8 0.30 -20.91 -17.18
C GLU A 8 -1.13 -20.44 -17.44
N GLU A 9 -2.10 -21.31 -17.09
CA GLU A 9 -3.53 -21.03 -17.17
C GLU A 9 -3.91 -19.85 -16.26
N ILE A 10 -3.57 -19.93 -14.97
CA ILE A 10 -4.01 -18.90 -14.01
C ILE A 10 -3.34 -17.55 -14.25
N VAL A 11 -2.08 -17.52 -14.69
CA VAL A 11 -1.39 -16.27 -15.05
C VAL A 11 -2.07 -15.64 -16.27
N CYS A 12 -2.39 -16.42 -17.30
CA CYS A 12 -3.09 -15.94 -18.49
C CYS A 12 -4.47 -15.36 -18.14
N LEU A 13 -5.26 -16.13 -17.37
CA LEU A 13 -6.59 -15.72 -16.90
C LEU A 13 -6.52 -14.43 -16.08
N LEU A 14 -5.66 -14.36 -15.07
CA LEU A 14 -5.55 -13.17 -14.22
C LEU A 14 -5.03 -11.95 -15.00
N THR A 15 -4.20 -12.13 -16.02
CA THR A 15 -3.80 -11.04 -16.92
C THR A 15 -5.03 -10.41 -17.58
N LYS A 16 -5.87 -11.24 -18.22
CA LYS A 16 -7.09 -10.77 -18.90
C LYS A 16 -8.14 -10.24 -17.92
N VAL A 17 -8.27 -10.84 -16.74
CA VAL A 17 -9.19 -10.37 -15.68
C VAL A 17 -8.82 -8.95 -15.25
N LEU A 18 -7.53 -8.68 -15.04
CA LEU A 18 -7.06 -7.35 -14.65
C LEU A 18 -7.34 -6.32 -15.75
N GLU A 19 -7.03 -6.65 -17.01
CA GLU A 19 -7.29 -5.76 -18.15
C GLU A 19 -8.79 -5.47 -18.33
N GLN A 20 -9.63 -6.50 -18.22
CA GLN A 20 -11.08 -6.34 -18.34
C GLN A 20 -11.67 -5.58 -17.15
N PHE A 21 -11.12 -5.76 -15.94
CA PHE A 21 -11.49 -4.98 -14.76
C PHE A 21 -11.15 -3.50 -14.92
N GLU A 22 -9.93 -3.18 -15.35
CA GLU A 22 -9.50 -1.80 -15.63
C GLU A 22 -10.39 -1.15 -16.68
N THR A 23 -10.72 -1.90 -17.75
CA THR A 23 -11.60 -1.43 -18.83
C THR A 23 -13.04 -1.18 -18.37
N ARG A 24 -13.62 -2.09 -17.57
CA ARG A 24 -15.03 -2.00 -17.13
C ARG A 24 -15.25 -0.96 -16.03
N THR A 25 -14.28 -0.78 -15.15
CA THR A 25 -14.42 0.09 -13.96
C THR A 25 -13.75 1.45 -14.10
N GLY A 26 -12.85 1.60 -15.08
CA GLY A 26 -12.01 2.79 -15.21
C GLY A 26 -10.93 2.94 -14.13
N GLN A 27 -10.79 1.95 -13.23
CA GLN A 27 -9.80 1.96 -12.16
C GLN A 27 -8.54 1.22 -12.58
N SER A 28 -7.39 1.90 -12.61
CA SER A 28 -6.10 1.23 -12.88
C SER A 28 -5.66 0.38 -11.68
N VAL A 29 -5.18 -0.83 -11.97
CA VAL A 29 -4.62 -1.75 -10.98
C VAL A 29 -3.10 -1.73 -11.08
N THR A 30 -2.44 -1.22 -10.05
CA THR A 30 -0.96 -1.27 -9.98
C THR A 30 -0.48 -2.68 -9.71
N ARG A 31 0.14 -3.29 -10.71
CA ARG A 31 0.58 -4.69 -10.71
C ARG A 31 1.94 -4.86 -10.01
N ASN A 32 1.97 -4.78 -8.67
CA ASN A 32 3.20 -4.96 -7.86
C ASN A 32 3.00 -5.89 -6.66
N SER A 33 3.99 -6.03 -5.77
CA SER A 33 3.92 -6.94 -4.60
C SER A 33 2.91 -6.53 -3.51
N ASN A 34 2.28 -5.35 -3.60
CA ASN A 34 1.31 -4.92 -2.60
C ASN A 34 -0.04 -5.63 -2.82
N ARG A 35 -0.38 -6.57 -1.92
CA ARG A 35 -1.64 -7.33 -1.97
C ARG A 35 -2.90 -6.44 -2.02
N LYS A 36 -2.84 -5.21 -1.48
CA LYS A 36 -3.96 -4.29 -1.46
C LYS A 36 -4.37 -3.82 -2.85
N ASN A 37 -3.43 -3.76 -3.80
CA ASN A 37 -3.74 -3.36 -5.17
C ASN A 37 -4.70 -4.32 -5.85
N TYR A 38 -4.75 -5.58 -5.39
CA TYR A 38 -5.61 -6.62 -5.96
C TYR A 38 -6.91 -6.83 -5.16
N GLU A 39 -7.15 -6.10 -4.07
CA GLU A 39 -8.31 -6.38 -3.20
C GLU A 39 -9.66 -6.16 -3.88
N GLU A 40 -9.80 -5.13 -4.72
CA GLU A 40 -11.06 -4.87 -5.42
C GLU A 40 -11.38 -5.96 -6.45
N VAL A 41 -10.35 -6.40 -7.20
CA VAL A 41 -10.45 -7.51 -8.14
C VAL A 41 -10.77 -8.80 -7.40
N ALA A 42 -10.11 -9.03 -6.27
CA ALA A 42 -10.35 -10.17 -5.40
C ALA A 42 -11.78 -10.20 -4.86
N ARG A 43 -12.34 -9.04 -4.48
CA ARG A 43 -13.74 -8.91 -4.05
C ARG A 43 -14.70 -9.27 -5.19
N LYS A 44 -14.46 -8.77 -6.41
CA LYS A 44 -15.29 -9.12 -7.58
C LYS A 44 -15.27 -10.60 -7.91
N LEU A 45 -14.09 -11.22 -7.92
CA LEU A 45 -13.98 -12.66 -8.13
C LEU A 45 -14.60 -13.46 -6.98
N SER A 46 -14.55 -12.94 -5.75
CA SER A 46 -15.18 -13.56 -4.58
C SER A 46 -16.70 -13.59 -4.67
N ASP A 47 -17.31 -12.54 -5.23
CA ASP A 47 -18.76 -12.51 -5.44
C ASP A 47 -19.20 -13.60 -6.43
N ILE A 48 -18.35 -13.94 -7.39
CA ILE A 48 -18.57 -15.08 -8.29
C ILE A 48 -18.33 -16.40 -7.57
N SER A 49 -17.15 -16.55 -6.94
CA SER A 49 -16.73 -17.83 -6.36
C SER A 49 -17.64 -18.33 -5.23
N ASN A 50 -18.23 -17.43 -4.45
CA ASN A 50 -19.17 -17.82 -3.39
C ASN A 50 -20.55 -18.24 -3.91
N ASN A 51 -20.88 -17.92 -5.16
CA ASN A 51 -22.11 -18.39 -5.81
C ASN A 51 -21.93 -19.74 -6.51
N LEU A 52 -20.68 -20.23 -6.68
CA LEU A 52 -20.39 -21.49 -7.37
C LEU A 52 -21.19 -22.70 -6.85
N PRO A 53 -21.43 -22.88 -5.54
CA PRO A 53 -22.24 -24.02 -5.07
C PRO A 53 -23.64 -24.11 -5.70
N ASN A 54 -24.18 -22.99 -6.20
CA ASN A 54 -25.54 -22.90 -6.73
C ASN A 54 -25.60 -22.75 -8.26
N THR A 55 -24.46 -22.65 -8.95
CA THR A 55 -24.40 -22.27 -10.38
C THR A 55 -23.77 -23.30 -11.31
N ALA A 56 -23.41 -24.48 -10.81
CA ALA A 56 -22.67 -25.47 -11.59
C ALA A 56 -23.35 -25.87 -12.91
N GLY A 57 -24.68 -26.02 -12.89
CA GLY A 57 -25.46 -26.36 -14.09
C GLY A 57 -25.61 -25.21 -15.09
N SER A 58 -25.86 -23.99 -14.60
CA SER A 58 -26.10 -22.82 -15.46
C SER A 58 -24.81 -22.24 -16.06
N LEU A 59 -23.73 -22.24 -15.27
CA LEU A 59 -22.45 -21.66 -15.65
C LEU A 59 -21.41 -22.71 -16.06
N GLN A 60 -21.78 -24.00 -16.13
CA GLN A 60 -20.96 -25.09 -16.69
C GLN A 60 -19.56 -25.17 -16.05
N HIS A 61 -19.50 -25.41 -14.74
CA HIS A 61 -18.25 -25.52 -13.99
C HIS A 61 -18.26 -26.72 -13.03
N GLU A 62 -17.20 -26.91 -12.23
CA GLU A 62 -17.15 -28.00 -11.26
C GLU A 62 -18.20 -27.87 -10.16
N VAL A 63 -18.65 -28.98 -9.56
CA VAL A 63 -19.60 -28.92 -8.45
C VAL A 63 -18.85 -28.58 -7.17
N TYR A 64 -19.24 -27.48 -6.53
CA TYR A 64 -18.66 -27.03 -5.27
C TYR A 64 -19.65 -27.30 -4.11
N PRO A 65 -19.21 -27.92 -3.01
CA PRO A 65 -20.09 -28.17 -1.88
C PRO A 65 -20.49 -26.85 -1.18
N PRO A 66 -21.74 -26.70 -0.73
CA PRO A 66 -22.16 -25.49 -0.04
C PRO A 66 -21.34 -25.23 1.24
N ASP A 67 -21.32 -23.98 1.66
CA ASP A 67 -20.75 -23.59 2.95
C ASP A 67 -21.82 -23.77 4.04
N TYR A 68 -21.56 -24.66 5.00
CA TYR A 68 -22.48 -24.95 6.10
C TYR A 68 -22.24 -24.03 7.31
N ASN A 69 -21.25 -23.12 7.24
CA ASN A 69 -20.91 -22.25 8.36
C ASN A 69 -21.66 -20.90 8.29
N HIS A 70 -22.75 -20.78 9.06
CA HIS A 70 -23.56 -19.56 9.15
C HIS A 70 -22.87 -18.36 9.86
N LYS A 71 -21.67 -18.53 10.44
CA LYS A 71 -21.00 -17.47 11.21
C LYS A 71 -20.15 -16.51 10.36
N ASN A 72 -19.86 -16.84 9.11
CA ASN A 72 -18.94 -16.08 8.26
C ASN A 72 -19.62 -15.59 6.97
N LEU A 73 -20.47 -14.57 7.08
CA LEU A 73 -21.25 -14.06 5.94
C LEU A 73 -20.56 -12.92 5.17
N GLU A 74 -19.50 -12.34 5.72
CA GLU A 74 -18.81 -11.19 5.12
C GLU A 74 -17.49 -11.57 4.47
N TYR A 75 -17.17 -10.91 3.36
CA TYR A 75 -15.83 -10.96 2.76
C TYR A 75 -14.77 -10.44 3.75
N PRO A 76 -13.59 -11.07 3.88
CA PRO A 76 -13.06 -12.22 3.16
C PRO A 76 -13.14 -13.54 3.96
N PHE A 77 -14.22 -13.76 4.73
CA PHE A 77 -14.34 -14.89 5.65
C PHE A 77 -15.21 -16.04 5.12
N ARG A 78 -15.86 -15.86 3.97
CA ARG A 78 -16.68 -16.89 3.32
C ARG A 78 -15.76 -17.98 2.74
N LYS A 79 -16.22 -19.24 2.73
CA LYS A 79 -15.41 -20.40 2.31
C LYS A 79 -14.71 -20.26 0.96
N TYR A 80 -15.34 -19.58 0.00
CA TYR A 80 -14.82 -19.42 -1.36
C TYR A 80 -14.25 -18.03 -1.65
N ASP A 81 -14.03 -17.18 -0.63
CA ASP A 81 -13.42 -15.89 -0.86
C ASP A 81 -12.01 -16.00 -1.45
N ILE A 82 -11.78 -15.19 -2.47
CA ILE A 82 -10.50 -14.97 -3.13
C ILE A 82 -9.93 -13.70 -2.53
N THR A 83 -8.70 -13.76 -2.03
CA THR A 83 -8.03 -12.62 -1.40
C THR A 83 -7.05 -11.95 -2.35
N GLY A 84 -6.75 -10.67 -2.13
CA GLY A 84 -5.72 -9.96 -2.89
C GLY A 84 -4.35 -10.62 -2.81
N ASN A 85 -4.06 -11.35 -1.73
CA ASN A 85 -2.83 -12.13 -1.62
C ASN A 85 -2.81 -13.34 -2.56
N GLN A 86 -3.93 -14.04 -2.75
CA GLN A 86 -4.03 -15.15 -3.70
C GLN A 86 -3.84 -14.67 -5.15
N ILE A 87 -4.41 -13.51 -5.51
CA ILE A 87 -4.20 -12.92 -6.84
C ILE A 87 -2.74 -12.51 -7.01
N LYS A 88 -2.17 -11.79 -6.03
CA LYS A 88 -0.75 -11.39 -6.04
C LYS A 88 0.17 -12.61 -6.22
N ASP A 89 -0.04 -13.68 -5.45
CA ASP A 89 0.81 -14.86 -5.49
C ASP A 89 0.69 -15.63 -6.81
N ALA A 90 -0.51 -15.71 -7.41
CA ALA A 90 -0.75 -16.38 -8.68
C ALA A 90 -0.28 -15.56 -9.89
N TYR A 91 -0.63 -14.27 -9.95
CA TYR A 91 -0.38 -13.40 -11.11
C TYR A 91 0.99 -12.74 -11.08
N PHE A 92 1.32 -12.03 -9.99
CA PHE A 92 2.51 -11.20 -9.91
C PHE A 92 3.74 -12.02 -9.55
N ASN A 93 3.66 -12.81 -8.47
CA ASN A 93 4.78 -13.66 -8.03
C ASN A 93 4.92 -14.91 -8.90
N ARG A 94 3.86 -15.33 -9.61
CA ARG A 94 3.85 -16.51 -10.49
C ARG A 94 4.32 -17.80 -9.76
N ILE A 95 4.03 -17.92 -8.47
CA ILE A 95 4.50 -19.05 -7.63
C ILE A 95 3.45 -20.17 -7.47
N VAL A 96 2.21 -19.94 -7.91
CA VAL A 96 1.12 -20.90 -7.74
C VAL A 96 1.12 -21.90 -8.90
N ALA A 97 1.69 -23.09 -8.66
CA ALA A 97 1.69 -24.19 -9.63
C ALA A 97 0.31 -24.84 -9.79
N ASN A 98 -0.42 -24.99 -8.68
CA ASN A 98 -1.74 -25.60 -8.62
C ASN A 98 -2.74 -24.59 -8.03
N PRO A 99 -3.36 -23.73 -8.88
CA PRO A 99 -4.36 -22.77 -8.43
C PRO A 99 -5.59 -23.51 -7.90
N ARG A 100 -6.26 -22.91 -6.92
CA ARG A 100 -7.52 -23.48 -6.41
C ARG A 100 -8.56 -23.43 -7.52
N SER A 101 -9.30 -24.52 -7.71
CA SER A 101 -10.28 -24.65 -8.81
C SER A 101 -11.31 -23.51 -8.82
N PHE A 102 -11.81 -23.10 -7.64
CA PHE A 102 -12.78 -21.99 -7.55
C PHE A 102 -12.22 -20.63 -8.01
N LEU A 103 -10.91 -20.41 -7.92
CA LEU A 103 -10.26 -19.21 -8.46
C LEU A 103 -10.23 -19.27 -9.99
N VAL A 104 -9.90 -20.43 -10.54
CA VAL A 104 -9.87 -20.64 -12.00
C VAL A 104 -11.27 -20.47 -12.58
N ASP A 105 -12.28 -21.12 -12.01
CA ASP A 105 -13.68 -20.99 -12.45
C ASP A 105 -14.20 -19.55 -12.31
N ALA A 106 -13.87 -18.85 -11.22
CA ALA A 106 -14.27 -17.45 -11.07
C ALA A 106 -13.67 -16.56 -12.16
N CYS A 107 -12.41 -16.78 -12.56
CA CYS A 107 -11.78 -16.06 -13.67
C CYS A 107 -12.46 -16.35 -15.01
N TYR A 108 -12.73 -17.63 -15.31
CA TYR A 108 -13.43 -18.02 -16.54
C TYR A 108 -14.83 -17.39 -16.62
N ILE A 109 -15.61 -17.46 -15.53
CA ILE A 109 -16.95 -16.87 -15.47
C ILE A 109 -16.89 -15.35 -15.63
N TYR A 110 -15.93 -14.68 -14.99
CA TYR A 110 -15.79 -13.23 -15.10
C TYR A 110 -15.50 -12.77 -16.54
N LEU A 111 -14.63 -13.51 -17.24
CA LEU A 111 -14.18 -13.20 -18.60
C LEU A 111 -15.20 -13.58 -19.67
N TYR A 112 -15.75 -14.80 -19.58
CA TYR A 112 -16.48 -15.47 -20.67
C TYR A 112 -17.91 -15.86 -20.30
N GLY A 113 -18.34 -15.66 -19.05
CA GLY A 113 -19.70 -15.99 -18.60
C GLY A 113 -19.96 -17.48 -18.36
N VAL A 114 -18.97 -18.34 -18.57
CA VAL A 114 -18.99 -19.78 -18.30
C VAL A 114 -17.73 -20.17 -17.54
N GLY A 115 -17.78 -21.20 -16.70
CA GLY A 115 -16.59 -21.71 -16.02
C GLY A 115 -15.75 -22.64 -16.91
N ARG A 116 -14.70 -23.20 -16.31
CA ARG A 116 -13.63 -23.88 -17.04
C ARG A 116 -14.14 -25.03 -17.92
N LYS A 117 -15.08 -25.83 -17.41
CA LYS A 117 -15.66 -26.98 -18.15
C LYS A 117 -16.47 -26.53 -19.38
N GLY A 118 -17.28 -25.49 -19.24
CA GLY A 118 -18.04 -24.90 -20.34
C GLY A 118 -17.12 -24.28 -21.40
N PHE A 119 -16.07 -23.59 -20.96
CA PHE A 119 -15.06 -23.05 -21.86
C PHE A 119 -14.30 -24.14 -22.62
N GLU A 120 -13.97 -25.26 -21.97
CA GLU A 120 -13.29 -26.41 -22.61
C GLU A 120 -14.11 -27.03 -23.75
N ALA A 121 -15.45 -27.02 -23.63
CA ALA A 121 -16.34 -27.53 -24.67
C ALA A 121 -16.37 -26.64 -25.92
N ASN A 122 -16.20 -25.32 -25.76
CA ASN A 122 -16.21 -24.33 -26.84
C ASN A 122 -15.18 -23.22 -26.58
N PRO A 123 -13.87 -23.47 -26.81
CA PRO A 123 -12.82 -22.51 -26.50
C PRO A 123 -12.88 -21.33 -27.47
N VAL A 124 -13.15 -20.14 -26.95
CA VAL A 124 -13.23 -18.88 -27.73
C VAL A 124 -11.93 -18.07 -27.72
N ASP A 125 -10.96 -18.45 -26.88
CA ASP A 125 -9.70 -17.72 -26.69
C ASP A 125 -8.49 -18.63 -26.96
N ALA A 126 -7.73 -18.29 -28.00
CA ALA A 126 -6.58 -19.07 -28.45
C ALA A 126 -5.37 -18.94 -27.50
N ASP A 127 -5.29 -17.92 -26.65
CA ASP A 127 -4.18 -17.75 -25.71
C ASP A 127 -4.22 -18.73 -24.54
N LEU A 128 -5.38 -19.34 -24.28
CA LEU A 128 -5.60 -20.36 -23.26
C LEU A 128 -5.35 -21.79 -23.78
N LEU A 129 -4.98 -21.94 -25.05
CA LEU A 129 -4.61 -23.21 -25.67
C LEU A 129 -3.10 -23.42 -25.65
N VAL A 130 -2.65 -24.67 -25.53
CA VAL A 130 -1.24 -25.05 -25.71
C VAL A 130 -0.84 -24.79 -27.17
N LYS A 131 0.13 -23.91 -27.41
CA LYS A 131 0.68 -23.64 -28.75
C LYS A 131 1.85 -24.59 -29.01
N GLU A 132 1.85 -25.30 -30.15
CA GLU A 132 3.08 -25.87 -30.72
C GLU A 132 3.95 -24.71 -31.23
N GLU A 133 5.24 -24.73 -30.91
CA GLU A 133 6.17 -23.63 -31.19
C GLU A 133 6.27 -23.34 -32.70
N ALA A 134 5.92 -22.11 -33.07
CA ALA A 134 6.39 -21.48 -34.29
C ALA A 134 6.88 -20.07 -33.92
N ALA A 135 8.18 -19.88 -34.08
CA ALA A 135 8.85 -18.59 -33.96
C ALA A 135 8.36 -17.66 -35.07
N GLU A 136 8.01 -16.43 -34.72
CA GLU A 136 7.92 -15.34 -35.69
C GLU A 136 8.46 -14.01 -35.13
N PRO A 137 8.96 -13.13 -36.01
CA PRO A 137 10.01 -12.18 -35.72
C PRO A 137 9.50 -10.77 -35.39
N GLU A 138 10.33 -10.01 -34.68
CA GLU A 138 10.11 -8.60 -34.38
C GLU A 138 10.21 -7.73 -35.65
N THR A 139 9.22 -6.86 -35.86
CA THR A 139 9.31 -5.71 -36.78
C THR A 139 8.92 -4.44 -36.05
N PHE A 140 9.87 -3.52 -35.94
CA PHE A 140 9.68 -2.15 -35.45
C PHE A 140 9.17 -1.25 -36.58
N PRO A 141 8.21 -0.33 -36.34
CA PRO A 141 7.89 0.71 -37.30
C PRO A 141 8.80 1.94 -37.16
N SER A 142 9.03 2.54 -38.32
CA SER A 142 10.02 3.56 -38.63
C SER A 142 9.63 5.00 -38.23
N VAL A 143 10.66 5.74 -37.82
CA VAL A 143 11.00 7.14 -38.16
C VAL A 143 9.84 8.15 -38.30
N VAL A 144 9.73 9.01 -37.28
CA VAL A 144 8.99 10.27 -37.28
C VAL A 144 9.60 11.25 -38.30
N LYS A 145 8.78 11.76 -39.22
CA LYS A 145 9.13 12.90 -40.09
C LYS A 145 9.19 14.20 -39.26
N VAL A 146 10.37 14.83 -39.25
CA VAL A 146 10.55 16.21 -38.80
C VAL A 146 9.97 17.15 -39.87
N VAL A 147 8.97 17.94 -39.49
CA VAL A 147 8.47 19.06 -40.30
C VAL A 147 9.25 20.31 -39.90
N SER A 148 9.97 20.91 -40.85
CA SER A 148 10.63 22.21 -40.68
C SER A 148 9.61 23.32 -40.41
N PRO A 149 9.93 24.30 -39.54
CA PRO A 149 9.11 25.49 -39.38
C PRO A 149 9.28 26.44 -40.58
N ALA A 150 8.17 27.01 -41.05
CA ALA A 150 8.16 28.11 -42.01
C ALA A 150 8.67 29.42 -41.37
N PRO A 151 9.27 30.34 -42.13
CA PRO A 151 9.81 31.59 -41.61
C PRO A 151 8.70 32.56 -41.17
N PRO A 152 8.96 33.43 -40.15
CA PRO A 152 7.96 34.36 -39.64
C PRO A 152 7.68 35.48 -40.65
N THR A 153 6.40 35.67 -40.98
CA THR A 153 5.92 36.87 -41.67
C THR A 153 5.73 37.99 -40.64
N GLY A 154 6.35 39.14 -40.92
CA GLY A 154 6.40 40.29 -40.01
C GLY A 154 5.01 40.85 -39.67
N ILE A 155 4.77 41.09 -38.39
CA ILE A 155 3.54 41.68 -37.87
C ILE A 155 3.54 43.18 -38.23
N PRO A 156 2.48 43.71 -38.87
CA PRO A 156 2.38 45.15 -39.15
C PRO A 156 2.24 45.96 -37.85
N THR A 157 3.04 47.03 -37.74
CA THR A 157 3.29 47.85 -36.54
C THR A 157 2.08 48.55 -35.90
N LYS A 158 0.88 48.49 -36.51
CA LYS A 158 -0.35 49.06 -35.93
C LYS A 158 -1.13 48.11 -35.01
N ILE A 159 -0.81 46.81 -34.99
CA ILE A 159 -1.46 45.80 -34.12
C ILE A 159 -0.66 45.57 -32.83
N PHE A 160 0.62 45.93 -32.83
CA PHE A 160 1.56 45.71 -31.72
C PHE A 160 1.11 46.36 -30.40
N TRP A 161 0.63 47.60 -30.45
CA TRP A 161 0.21 48.34 -29.25
C TRP A 161 -1.04 47.75 -28.60
N SER A 162 -2.02 47.32 -29.39
CA SER A 162 -3.23 46.68 -28.87
C SER A 162 -2.91 45.31 -28.25
N VAL A 163 -2.03 44.53 -28.88
CA VAL A 163 -1.57 43.24 -28.34
C VAL A 163 -0.73 43.43 -27.07
N LEU A 164 0.12 44.45 -27.02
CA LEU A 164 0.92 44.79 -25.84
C LEU A 164 0.02 45.21 -24.67
N LEU A 165 -1.01 46.02 -24.92
CA LEU A 165 -1.98 46.41 -23.88
C LEU A 165 -2.73 45.20 -23.34
N ILE A 166 -3.18 44.29 -24.21
CA ILE A 166 -3.83 43.04 -23.80
C ILE A 166 -2.87 42.17 -22.98
N LEU A 167 -1.60 42.07 -23.37
CA LEU A 167 -0.57 41.35 -22.62
C LEU A 167 -0.31 41.98 -21.25
N LEU A 168 -0.27 43.31 -21.15
CA LEU A 168 -0.10 44.02 -19.87
C LEU A 168 -1.31 43.84 -18.95
N LEU A 169 -2.53 43.88 -19.49
CA LEU A 169 -3.75 43.58 -18.74
C LEU A 169 -3.78 42.11 -18.28
N ALA A 170 -3.36 41.17 -19.14
CA ALA A 170 -3.23 39.77 -18.78
C ALA A 170 -2.17 39.55 -17.68
N LEU A 171 -1.01 40.21 -17.78
CA LEU A 171 0.03 40.20 -16.74
C LEU A 171 -0.47 40.80 -15.42
N GLY A 172 -1.18 41.92 -15.47
CA GLY A 172 -1.80 42.54 -14.30
C GLY A 172 -2.84 41.62 -13.65
N PHE A 173 -3.66 40.93 -14.46
CA PHE A 173 -4.62 39.95 -13.97
C PHE A 173 -3.95 38.71 -13.37
N LEU A 174 -2.92 38.16 -14.03
CA LEU A 174 -2.12 37.04 -13.51
C LEU A 174 -1.43 37.41 -12.20
N PHE A 175 -0.87 38.62 -12.10
CA PHE A 175 -0.27 39.13 -10.86
C PHE A 175 -1.30 39.30 -9.75
N TYR A 176 -2.49 39.81 -10.06
CA TYR A 176 -3.59 39.91 -9.10
C TYR A 176 -4.03 38.52 -8.60
N GLN A 177 -4.22 37.55 -9.50
CA GLN A 177 -4.58 36.18 -9.15
C GLN A 177 -3.48 35.48 -8.33
N TRP A 178 -2.21 35.69 -8.70
CA TRP A 178 -1.07 35.23 -7.92
C TRP A 178 -1.14 35.81 -6.51
N ASN A 179 -1.23 37.13 -6.36
CA ASN A 179 -1.21 37.77 -5.05
C ASN A 179 -2.37 37.29 -4.17
N LYS A 180 -3.58 37.16 -4.73
CA LYS A 180 -4.73 36.57 -4.04
C LYS A 180 -4.46 35.14 -3.59
N THR A 181 -3.89 34.31 -4.46
CA THR A 181 -3.54 32.90 -4.14
C THR A 181 -2.45 32.83 -3.08
N SER A 182 -1.42 33.69 -3.15
CA SER A 182 -0.37 33.77 -2.14
C SER A 182 -0.90 34.21 -0.77
N GLN A 183 -1.84 35.16 -0.73
CA GLN A 183 -2.49 35.57 0.51
C GLN A 183 -3.35 34.44 1.10
N GLN A 184 -4.10 33.73 0.25
CA GLN A 184 -4.87 32.55 0.67
C GLN A 184 -3.94 31.46 1.23
N LEU A 185 -2.84 31.16 0.54
CA LEU A 185 -1.85 30.19 1.00
C LEU A 185 -1.22 30.61 2.34
N SER A 186 -0.85 31.88 2.47
CA SER A 186 -0.31 32.43 3.72
C SER A 186 -1.32 32.34 4.87
N THR A 187 -2.59 32.59 4.59
CA THR A 187 -3.68 32.44 5.57
C THR A 187 -3.82 30.99 6.01
N ILE A 188 -3.87 30.05 5.07
CA ILE A 188 -3.95 28.61 5.37
C ILE A 188 -2.74 28.15 6.18
N GLN A 189 -1.53 28.57 5.80
CA GLN A 189 -0.30 28.23 6.52
C GLN A 189 -0.32 28.72 7.96
N LYS A 190 -0.82 29.95 8.17
CA LYS A 190 -0.96 30.54 9.50
C LYS A 190 -2.03 29.83 10.34
N ASP A 191 -3.22 29.63 9.77
CA ASP A 191 -4.36 29.05 10.48
C ASP A 191 -4.12 27.59 10.85
N MET A 192 -3.50 26.84 9.95
CA MET A 192 -3.21 25.41 10.15
C MET A 192 -1.86 25.15 10.82
N GLN A 193 -1.11 26.22 11.17
CA GLN A 193 0.24 26.14 11.72
C GLN A 193 1.10 25.14 10.94
N LEU A 194 1.16 25.35 9.62
CA LEU A 194 2.01 24.53 8.75
C LEU A 194 3.46 25.01 8.92
N LEU A 195 4.28 24.20 9.58
CA LEU A 195 5.72 24.43 9.76
C LEU A 195 6.08 25.80 10.39
N PRO A 196 5.45 26.24 11.49
CA PRO A 196 5.74 27.53 12.13
C PRO A 196 7.11 27.54 12.82
N TYR A 197 7.63 26.37 13.18
CA TYR A 197 8.93 26.21 13.82
C TYR A 197 9.99 25.81 12.80
N THR A 198 11.09 26.57 12.78
CA THR A 198 12.25 26.27 11.93
C THR A 198 13.28 25.46 12.73
N PRO A 199 13.48 24.17 12.40
CA PRO A 199 14.43 23.34 13.15
C PRO A 199 15.88 23.75 12.91
N THR A 200 16.70 23.56 13.93
CA THR A 200 18.16 23.70 13.84
C THR A 200 18.79 22.56 13.04
N GLN A 201 20.02 22.73 12.54
CA GLN A 201 20.72 21.65 11.84
C GLN A 201 20.89 20.40 12.72
N ALA A 202 21.15 20.58 14.02
CA ALA A 202 21.26 19.47 14.96
C ALA A 202 19.94 18.67 15.08
N GLU A 203 18.80 19.36 15.05
CA GLU A 203 17.49 18.71 15.05
C GLU A 203 17.23 17.97 13.73
N ILE A 204 17.60 18.58 12.60
CA ILE A 204 17.51 17.93 11.28
C ILE A 204 18.34 16.64 11.25
N ASP A 205 19.62 16.74 11.63
CA ASP A 205 20.54 15.60 11.66
C ASP A 205 20.08 14.51 12.64
N SER A 206 19.40 14.92 13.72
CA SER A 206 18.88 13.98 14.73
C SER A 206 17.65 13.21 14.24
N LEU A 207 16.81 13.79 13.38
CA LEU A 207 15.60 13.13 12.86
C LEU A 207 15.84 12.39 11.54
N GLU A 208 16.64 12.96 10.64
CA GLU A 208 16.92 12.39 9.32
C GLU A 208 17.64 11.04 9.42
N GLY A 209 17.29 10.11 8.52
CA GLY A 209 17.93 8.81 8.40
C GLY A 209 16.99 7.62 8.54
N ILE A 210 17.58 6.47 8.84
CA ILE A 210 16.90 5.18 8.92
C ILE A 210 16.56 4.85 10.37
N TRP A 211 15.32 4.44 10.59
CA TRP A 211 14.78 4.09 11.90
C TRP A 211 14.14 2.71 11.86
N LEU A 212 14.36 1.93 12.93
CA LEU A 212 13.48 0.83 13.27
C LEU A 212 12.31 1.38 14.07
N CYS A 213 11.09 0.96 13.73
CA CYS A 213 9.90 1.25 14.49
C CYS A 213 9.19 -0.04 14.85
N TYR A 214 9.10 -0.27 16.14
CA TYR A 214 8.35 -1.37 16.72
C TYR A 214 6.97 -0.87 17.11
N THR A 215 5.97 -1.70 16.87
CA THR A 215 4.58 -1.39 17.17
C THR A 215 3.96 -2.61 17.82
N GLY A 216 3.44 -2.46 19.05
CA GLY A 216 2.60 -3.48 19.67
C GLY A 216 1.36 -3.68 18.81
N SER A 217 0.81 -4.89 18.73
CA SER A 217 -0.11 -5.28 17.66
C SER A 217 -1.57 -5.49 18.09
N PRO A 218 -2.32 -4.43 18.46
CA PRO A 218 -3.76 -4.44 18.18
C PRO A 218 -4.06 -4.39 16.67
N GLN A 219 -3.04 -4.30 15.80
CA GLN A 219 -3.15 -4.37 14.33
C GLN A 219 -3.39 -5.79 13.79
N ALA A 220 -3.20 -6.83 14.61
CA ALA A 220 -3.57 -8.18 14.23
C ALA A 220 -5.10 -8.32 14.33
N ARG A 221 -5.71 -9.06 13.39
CA ARG A 221 -7.17 -9.20 13.28
C ARG A 221 -7.79 -9.65 14.60
N ILE A 222 -9.03 -9.25 14.90
CA ILE A 222 -9.73 -9.72 16.12
C ILE A 222 -9.79 -11.25 16.19
N SER A 223 -9.73 -11.95 15.06
CA SER A 223 -9.66 -13.40 14.98
C SER A 223 -8.36 -14.02 15.52
N ASP A 224 -7.31 -13.24 15.72
CA ASP A 224 -6.05 -13.69 16.29
C ASP A 224 -6.08 -13.55 17.81
N ASN A 225 -6.20 -14.66 18.52
CA ASN A 225 -6.28 -14.69 19.99
C ASN A 225 -5.03 -14.09 20.66
N ASN A 226 -3.88 -14.10 19.97
CA ASN A 226 -2.63 -13.58 20.51
C ASN A 226 -2.33 -12.15 20.07
N ARG A 227 -3.26 -11.46 19.38
CA ARG A 227 -3.02 -10.13 18.79
C ARG A 227 -2.32 -9.15 19.76
N TYR A 228 -2.78 -9.08 21.00
CA TYR A 228 -2.24 -8.16 22.01
C TYR A 228 -0.82 -8.49 22.47
N HIS A 229 -0.35 -9.71 22.21
CA HIS A 229 1.01 -10.18 22.49
C HIS A 229 1.86 -10.29 21.21
N MET A 230 1.43 -9.66 20.12
CA MET A 230 2.21 -9.60 18.88
C MET A 230 2.88 -8.23 18.76
N VAL A 231 4.06 -8.21 18.13
CA VAL A 231 4.80 -7.00 17.79
C VAL A 231 5.15 -7.03 16.30
N VAL A 232 5.17 -5.85 15.70
CA VAL A 232 5.54 -5.66 14.30
C VAL A 232 6.73 -4.73 14.22
N SER A 233 7.79 -5.19 13.55
CA SER A 233 8.93 -4.36 13.18
C SER A 233 8.71 -3.70 11.82
N ASN A 234 9.08 -2.43 11.73
CA ASN A 234 8.98 -1.60 10.53
C ASN A 234 10.30 -0.85 10.33
N ILE A 235 10.60 -0.50 9.08
CA ILE A 235 11.71 0.39 8.73
C ILE A 235 11.16 1.71 8.24
N LEU A 236 11.66 2.83 8.75
CA LEU A 236 11.36 4.15 8.22
C LEU A 236 12.61 4.74 7.58
N ASP A 237 12.44 5.23 6.35
CA ASP A 237 13.40 6.07 5.64
C ASP A 237 12.90 7.51 5.70
N VAL A 238 13.54 8.35 6.51
CA VAL A 238 13.16 9.74 6.76
C VAL A 238 14.14 10.67 6.05
N LYS A 239 13.61 11.59 5.24
CA LYS A 239 14.40 12.54 4.42
C LYS A 239 13.92 13.96 4.64
N TYR A 240 14.87 14.86 4.83
CA TYR A 240 14.57 16.28 4.89
C TYR A 240 14.44 16.88 3.48
N LYS A 241 13.38 17.65 3.24
CA LYS A 241 13.09 18.29 1.97
C LYS A 241 12.32 19.59 2.20
N ASP A 242 12.85 20.71 1.70
CA ASP A 242 12.14 21.99 1.60
C ASP A 242 11.46 22.47 2.91
N GLY A 243 12.11 22.25 4.06
CA GLY A 243 11.59 22.70 5.37
C GLY A 243 10.76 21.67 6.15
N TYR A 244 10.52 20.48 5.60
CA TYR A 244 9.79 19.39 6.27
C TYR A 244 10.46 18.04 6.01
N PHE A 245 10.04 17.00 6.74
CA PHE A 245 10.54 15.65 6.52
C PHE A 245 9.48 14.85 5.79
N THR A 246 9.89 14.08 4.80
CA THR A 246 9.05 13.02 4.20
C THR A 246 9.57 11.68 4.63
N PHE A 247 8.70 10.68 4.68
CA PHE A 247 9.16 9.33 4.96
C PHE A 247 8.33 8.26 4.27
N ILE A 248 8.98 7.12 4.06
CA ILE A 248 8.33 5.86 3.74
C ILE A 248 8.56 4.93 4.94
N ARG A 249 7.48 4.40 5.50
CA ARG A 249 7.52 3.32 6.49
C ARG A 249 7.23 2.01 5.78
N TYR A 250 8.23 1.15 5.66
CA TYR A 250 8.09 -0.21 5.20
C TYR A 250 7.56 -1.08 6.34
N GLY A 251 6.40 -1.68 6.15
CA GLY A 251 5.79 -2.59 7.12
C GLY A 251 5.68 -4.01 6.59
N ALA A 252 5.57 -4.98 7.50
CA ALA A 252 5.46 -6.39 7.17
C ALA A 252 4.28 -6.71 6.23
N SER A 253 3.16 -5.99 6.40
CA SER A 253 1.93 -6.20 5.62
C SER A 253 1.66 -5.12 4.57
N PHE A 254 1.87 -3.85 4.91
CA PHE A 254 1.60 -2.69 4.06
C PHE A 254 2.54 -1.56 4.47
N ASP A 255 2.76 -0.64 3.54
CA ASP A 255 3.64 0.51 3.74
C ASP A 255 2.82 1.74 4.09
N HIS A 256 3.44 2.68 4.80
CA HIS A 256 2.91 4.02 4.97
C HIS A 256 3.80 5.03 4.27
N VAL A 257 3.17 6.12 3.86
CA VAL A 257 3.83 7.36 3.44
C VAL A 257 3.36 8.48 4.33
N GLY A 258 4.20 9.49 4.50
CA GLY A 258 3.85 10.59 5.38
C GLY A 258 4.91 11.68 5.44
N TYR A 259 4.67 12.61 6.35
CA TYR A 259 5.61 13.67 6.69
C TYR A 259 5.79 13.80 8.19
N MET A 260 6.92 14.37 8.58
CA MET A 260 7.19 14.77 9.95
C MET A 260 7.53 16.27 9.98
N GLN A 261 7.11 16.93 11.05
CA GLN A 261 7.44 18.32 11.29
C GLN A 261 7.79 18.54 12.75
N PHE A 262 8.75 19.44 12.98
CA PHE A 262 8.99 19.94 14.33
C PHE A 262 7.89 20.96 14.68
N GLU A 263 7.23 20.75 15.81
CA GLU A 263 6.22 21.67 16.35
C GLU A 263 6.83 22.64 17.36
N ALA A 264 7.93 22.21 18.00
CA ALA A 264 8.71 22.95 18.99
C ALA A 264 10.10 22.28 19.10
N PRO A 265 11.06 22.86 19.86
CA PRO A 265 12.37 22.24 20.04
C PRO A 265 12.26 20.78 20.47
N TRP A 266 12.83 19.87 19.67
CA TRP A 266 12.83 18.41 19.88
C TRP A 266 11.45 17.73 19.92
N LEU A 267 10.37 18.43 19.60
CA LEU A 267 9.01 17.90 19.56
C LEU A 267 8.58 17.71 18.10
N VAL A 268 8.34 16.46 17.72
CA VAL A 268 8.06 16.08 16.33
C VAL A 268 6.66 15.50 16.22
N SER A 269 5.89 16.08 15.31
CA SER A 269 4.61 15.59 14.85
C SER A 269 4.82 14.71 13.63
N ILE A 270 4.23 13.52 13.65
CA ILE A 270 4.36 12.51 12.60
C ILE A 270 2.97 12.26 12.05
N ARG A 271 2.79 12.49 10.75
CA ARG A 271 1.53 12.24 10.04
C ARG A 271 1.79 11.22 8.95
N SER A 272 0.99 10.17 8.92
CA SER A 272 1.11 9.15 7.88
C SER A 272 -0.23 8.57 7.50
N SER A 273 -0.26 7.90 6.36
CA SER A 273 -1.38 7.12 5.89
C SER A 273 -0.87 5.87 5.19
N VAL A 274 -1.75 4.89 5.00
CA VAL A 274 -1.40 3.73 4.20
C VAL A 274 -1.08 4.18 2.78
N LYS A 275 0.03 3.66 2.24
CA LYS A 275 0.41 3.89 0.86
C LYS A 275 -0.56 3.14 -0.05
N ASN A 276 -1.35 3.88 -0.81
CA ASN A 276 -2.25 3.36 -1.82
C ASN A 276 -2.02 4.12 -3.14
N ASN A 277 -2.70 3.69 -4.21
CA ASN A 277 -2.62 4.35 -5.52
C ASN A 277 -3.89 5.19 -5.81
N LYS A 278 -4.65 5.50 -4.76
CA LYS A 278 -5.87 6.32 -4.86
C LYS A 278 -5.51 7.73 -4.39
N ASP A 279 -6.17 8.76 -4.90
CA ASP A 279 -6.02 10.14 -4.40
C ASP A 279 -6.73 10.35 -3.04
N SER A 280 -6.86 9.30 -2.23
CA SER A 280 -7.59 9.29 -0.97
C SER A 280 -6.72 8.84 0.19
N ILE A 281 -6.79 9.59 1.29
CA ILE A 281 -6.12 9.24 2.55
C ILE A 281 -6.81 8.02 3.15
N GLU A 282 -6.06 6.92 3.31
CA GLU A 282 -6.53 5.70 3.95
C GLU A 282 -5.84 5.49 5.29
N SER A 283 -6.64 5.21 6.32
CA SER A 283 -6.18 4.93 7.69
C SER A 283 -5.13 5.95 8.18
N PRO A 284 -5.50 7.25 8.26
CA PRO A 284 -4.59 8.28 8.71
C PRO A 284 -4.13 8.00 10.14
N ARG A 285 -2.84 8.20 10.39
CA ARG A 285 -2.22 8.08 11.69
C ARG A 285 -1.57 9.39 12.05
N HIS A 286 -1.69 9.74 13.32
CA HIS A 286 -1.01 10.88 13.91
C HIS A 286 -0.24 10.46 15.15
N SER A 287 1.02 10.86 15.23
CA SER A 287 1.90 10.51 16.34
C SER A 287 2.68 11.72 16.84
N LEU A 288 3.01 11.71 18.13
CA LEU A 288 3.81 12.75 18.76
C LEU A 288 5.06 12.13 19.39
N MET A 289 6.22 12.60 18.94
CA MET A 289 7.55 12.11 19.33
C MET A 289 8.34 13.21 20.03
N ARG A 290 9.03 12.83 21.11
CA ARG A 290 9.99 13.69 21.81
C ARG A 290 11.41 13.18 21.60
N LEU A 291 12.15 13.84 20.72
CA LEU A 291 13.41 13.36 20.17
C LEU A 291 14.59 13.50 21.16
N ASN A 292 14.50 14.42 22.13
CA ASN A 292 15.52 14.61 23.16
C ASN A 292 15.44 13.63 24.34
N SER A 293 14.80 12.47 24.15
CA SER A 293 14.69 11.47 25.21
C SER A 293 15.96 10.62 25.30
N PRO A 294 16.45 10.29 26.51
CA PRO A 294 17.68 9.53 26.66
C PRO A 294 17.51 8.05 26.32
N GLY A 295 18.50 7.51 25.61
CA GLY A 295 18.62 6.08 25.30
C GLY A 295 18.29 5.72 23.85
N PRO A 296 18.48 4.45 23.47
CA PRO A 296 18.33 4.00 22.09
C PRO A 296 16.86 3.84 21.65
N PHE A 297 15.95 3.69 22.61
CA PHE A 297 14.52 3.47 22.38
C PHE A 297 13.71 4.72 22.73
N LEU A 298 13.11 5.32 21.71
CA LEU A 298 12.26 6.50 21.80
C LEU A 298 10.78 6.08 21.78
N PRO A 299 10.07 6.15 22.91
CA PRO A 299 8.63 5.92 22.93
C PRO A 299 7.88 7.08 22.26
N VAL A 300 6.87 6.74 21.47
CA VAL A 300 6.04 7.66 20.69
C VAL A 300 4.57 7.28 20.90
N ILE A 301 3.72 8.26 21.19
CA ILE A 301 2.28 8.04 21.31
C ILE A 301 1.65 8.26 19.94
N SER A 302 0.81 7.32 19.51
CA SER A 302 0.17 7.36 18.20
C SER A 302 -1.33 7.07 18.29
N ALA A 303 -2.14 7.85 17.59
CA ALA A 303 -3.51 7.48 17.23
C ALA A 303 -3.47 6.77 15.87
N SER A 304 -3.78 5.48 15.87
CA SER A 304 -3.66 4.57 14.74
C SER A 304 -4.93 3.73 14.56
N TRP A 305 -4.87 2.71 13.71
CA TRP A 305 -5.95 1.79 13.41
C TRP A 305 -5.59 0.37 13.82
N ASN A 306 -6.60 -0.41 14.21
CA ASN A 306 -6.44 -1.84 14.43
C ASN A 306 -6.40 -2.67 13.13
N PHE A 307 -6.62 -2.03 11.97
CA PHE A 307 -6.59 -2.62 10.63
C PHE A 307 -7.44 -3.89 10.47
N ASP A 308 -8.56 -3.95 11.20
CA ASP A 308 -9.59 -4.96 10.97
C ASP A 308 -10.45 -4.58 9.76
N ILE A 309 -11.45 -5.39 9.44
CA ILE A 309 -12.24 -5.29 8.21
C ILE A 309 -13.60 -4.65 8.51
N GLY A 310 -14.03 -3.77 7.60
CA GLY A 310 -15.34 -3.14 7.65
C GLY A 310 -15.58 -2.36 8.95
N PRO A 311 -16.71 -2.57 9.64
CA PRO A 311 -17.06 -1.82 10.85
C PRO A 311 -16.15 -2.13 12.05
N ARG A 312 -15.35 -3.20 11.98
CA ARG A 312 -14.38 -3.56 13.03
C ARG A 312 -13.07 -2.80 12.92
N ASN A 313 -12.84 -2.08 11.82
CA ASN A 313 -11.69 -1.20 11.69
C ASN A 313 -11.87 0.01 12.61
N GLN A 314 -11.22 -0.03 13.77
CA GLN A 314 -11.40 0.94 14.85
C GLN A 314 -10.11 1.73 15.08
N ILE A 315 -10.28 2.99 15.43
CA ILE A 315 -9.20 3.86 15.90
C ILE A 315 -8.77 3.39 17.29
N ILE A 316 -7.47 3.42 17.53
CA ILE A 316 -6.83 3.02 18.77
C ILE A 316 -5.66 3.96 19.08
N GLY A 317 -5.40 4.20 20.36
CA GLY A 317 -4.13 4.74 20.83
C GLY A 317 -3.13 3.60 20.99
N ILE A 318 -1.89 3.82 20.56
CA ILE A 318 -0.79 2.85 20.72
C ILE A 318 0.51 3.56 21.07
N ARG A 319 1.38 2.86 21.79
CA ARG A 319 2.80 3.23 21.88
C ARG A 319 3.57 2.57 20.74
N GLU A 320 4.29 3.41 19.99
CA GLU A 320 5.32 2.95 19.07
C GLU A 320 6.69 3.20 19.71
N VAL A 321 7.67 2.36 19.40
CA VAL A 321 9.05 2.53 19.89
C VAL A 321 9.97 2.67 18.69
N TYR A 322 10.71 3.76 18.66
CA TYR A 322 11.62 4.11 17.56
C TYR A 322 13.06 3.93 18.01
N GLU A 323 13.89 3.41 17.12
CA GLU A 323 15.32 3.18 17.35
C GLU A 323 16.11 3.62 16.12
N LYS A 324 16.94 4.67 16.27
CA LYS A 324 17.72 5.22 15.16
C LYS A 324 18.81 4.22 14.74
N GLN A 325 18.83 3.84 13.47
CA GLN A 325 19.82 2.93 12.92
C GLN A 325 21.02 3.67 12.31
N GLY A 326 20.83 4.92 11.89
CA GLY A 326 21.86 5.83 11.39
C GLY A 326 21.36 6.72 10.23
N GLY A 327 22.23 7.60 9.73
CA GLY A 327 21.90 8.52 8.64
C GLY A 327 22.27 8.00 7.25
N GLY A 328 21.61 8.55 6.22
CA GLY A 328 21.92 8.33 4.81
C GLY A 328 21.74 6.90 4.29
N GLY A 329 22.24 6.66 3.07
CA GLY A 329 22.16 5.38 2.38
C GLY A 329 20.90 5.21 1.54
N LYS A 330 20.79 4.07 0.86
CA LYS A 330 19.63 3.70 0.04
C LYS A 330 18.89 2.55 0.70
N VAL A 331 17.57 2.64 0.75
CA VAL A 331 16.70 1.54 1.19
C VAL A 331 16.04 0.91 -0.03
N GLU A 332 16.11 -0.41 -0.13
CA GLU A 332 15.43 -1.17 -1.19
C GLU A 332 14.71 -2.36 -0.59
N GLU A 333 13.50 -2.64 -1.10
CA GLU A 333 12.79 -3.86 -0.78
C GLU A 333 13.34 -5.00 -1.63
N VAL A 334 13.72 -6.10 -0.97
CA VAL A 334 14.14 -7.32 -1.65
C VAL A 334 12.89 -8.11 -2.02
N ILE A 335 12.63 -8.16 -3.33
CA ILE A 335 11.49 -8.85 -3.92
C ILE A 335 11.93 -10.12 -4.63
N ASN A 336 11.06 -11.13 -4.68
CA ASN A 336 11.21 -12.33 -5.52
C ASN A 336 12.45 -13.20 -5.27
N THR A 337 12.95 -13.26 -4.03
CA THR A 337 14.02 -14.18 -3.64
C THR A 337 13.47 -15.41 -2.91
N LEU A 338 14.20 -16.54 -2.99
CA LEU A 338 13.89 -17.75 -2.23
C LEU A 338 13.80 -17.48 -0.71
N GLU A 339 14.65 -16.58 -0.23
CA GLU A 339 14.70 -16.14 1.16
C GLU A 339 13.42 -15.41 1.58
N ASN A 340 12.92 -14.47 0.76
CA ASN A 340 11.66 -13.76 1.00
C ASN A 340 10.47 -14.74 1.06
N ALA A 341 10.42 -15.70 0.12
CA ALA A 341 9.37 -16.71 0.09
C ALA A 341 9.42 -17.67 1.29
N SER A 342 10.63 -18.05 1.73
CA SER A 342 10.86 -18.96 2.85
C SER A 342 10.52 -18.32 4.20
N CYS A 343 10.96 -17.08 4.45
CA CYS A 343 10.78 -16.42 5.73
C CYS A 343 9.34 -15.93 6.00
N ARG A 344 8.49 -15.86 4.96
CA ARG A 344 7.16 -15.22 5.00
C ARG A 344 7.20 -13.80 5.58
N CYS A 345 8.23 -13.05 5.21
CA CYS A 345 8.55 -11.75 5.76
C CYS A 345 8.90 -10.77 4.64
N LYS A 346 8.72 -9.47 4.89
CA LYS A 346 9.23 -8.44 3.97
C LYS A 346 10.69 -8.16 4.32
N ILE A 347 11.59 -8.28 3.35
CA ILE A 347 13.02 -8.03 3.55
C ILE A 347 13.36 -6.66 2.99
N ILE A 348 13.98 -5.82 3.82
CA ILE A 348 14.43 -4.47 3.46
C ILE A 348 15.94 -4.40 3.59
N ASN A 349 16.63 -4.06 2.50
CA ASN A 349 18.06 -3.83 2.48
C ASN A 349 18.37 -2.35 2.63
N TRP A 350 19.29 -2.03 3.53
CA TRP A 350 19.86 -0.71 3.68
C TRP A 350 21.33 -0.71 3.25
N TYR A 351 21.62 0.03 2.19
CA TYR A 351 22.92 0.17 1.58
C TYR A 351 23.64 1.41 2.14
N LYS A 352 24.66 1.19 2.98
CA LYS A 352 25.58 2.20 3.50
C LYS A 352 26.83 2.31 2.61
N GLY A 353 26.62 2.57 1.33
CA GLY A 353 27.68 2.56 0.30
C GLY A 353 27.83 1.20 -0.40
N PRO A 354 28.82 1.03 -1.30
CA PRO A 354 28.86 -0.07 -2.27
C PRO A 354 29.06 -1.47 -1.66
N ALA A 355 29.55 -1.59 -0.43
CA ALA A 355 29.88 -2.89 0.18
C ALA A 355 29.24 -3.17 1.54
N LYS A 356 28.48 -2.21 2.12
CA LYS A 356 27.86 -2.38 3.45
C LYS A 356 26.36 -2.45 3.31
N VAL A 357 25.81 -3.66 3.39
CA VAL A 357 24.38 -3.92 3.35
C VAL A 357 23.93 -4.43 4.71
N LYS A 358 22.87 -3.82 5.27
CA LYS A 358 22.16 -4.34 6.44
C LYS A 358 20.75 -4.73 6.01
N SER A 359 20.39 -5.99 6.22
CA SER A 359 19.06 -6.51 5.89
C SER A 359 18.18 -6.52 7.14
N PHE A 360 16.92 -6.15 6.96
CA PHE A 360 15.89 -6.14 7.99
C PHE A 360 14.75 -7.05 7.57
N TYR A 361 14.34 -7.94 8.46
CA TYR A 361 13.29 -8.92 8.23
C TYR A 361 12.02 -8.48 8.97
N LEU A 362 11.06 -7.92 8.24
CA LEU A 362 9.85 -7.34 8.78
C LEU A 362 8.75 -8.41 8.81
N ARG A 363 8.32 -8.78 10.01
CA ARG A 363 7.25 -9.76 10.25
C ARG A 363 6.55 -9.47 11.56
N ASN A 364 5.39 -10.08 11.72
CA ASN A 364 4.71 -10.13 13.01
C ASN A 364 5.35 -11.26 13.82
N GLU A 365 5.73 -10.97 15.06
CA GLU A 365 6.31 -11.94 15.98
C GLU A 365 5.70 -11.80 17.37
N LEU A 366 5.81 -12.84 18.19
CA LEU A 366 5.34 -12.78 19.58
C LEU A 366 6.24 -11.82 20.36
N LEU A 367 5.66 -10.98 21.21
CA LEU A 367 6.37 -10.04 22.06
C LEU A 367 7.42 -10.75 22.93
N ASP A 368 7.10 -11.95 23.40
CA ASP A 368 8.01 -12.77 24.21
C ASP A 368 9.28 -13.19 23.46
N SER A 369 9.24 -13.25 22.14
CA SER A 369 10.39 -13.60 21.30
C SER A 369 11.37 -12.44 21.10
N VAL A 370 10.98 -11.21 21.45
CA VAL A 370 11.87 -10.04 21.39
C VAL A 370 12.96 -10.19 22.46
N PRO A 371 14.27 -10.11 22.15
CA PRO A 371 15.30 -10.32 23.17
C PRO A 371 15.38 -9.22 24.23
N ASN A 372 14.92 -8.01 23.91
CA ASN A 372 15.12 -6.83 24.74
C ASN A 372 13.97 -6.60 25.73
N GLU A 373 14.23 -6.82 27.01
CA GLU A 373 13.23 -6.66 28.08
C GLU A 373 12.68 -5.24 28.23
N ARG A 374 13.50 -4.21 27.97
CA ARG A 374 13.01 -2.81 27.98
C ARG A 374 12.02 -2.58 26.84
N LEU A 375 12.30 -3.14 25.67
CA LEU A 375 11.42 -3.04 24.50
C LEU A 375 10.10 -3.78 24.76
N LYS A 376 10.13 -4.97 25.37
CA LYS A 376 8.92 -5.71 25.76
C LYS A 376 8.00 -4.88 26.65
N LYS A 377 8.53 -4.32 27.72
CA LYS A 377 7.77 -3.47 28.67
C LYS A 377 7.16 -2.23 28.04
N LEU A 378 7.73 -1.73 26.93
CA LEU A 378 7.18 -0.57 26.24
C LEU A 378 6.05 -0.93 25.27
N LEU A 379 5.96 -2.20 24.84
CA LEU A 379 5.10 -2.67 23.76
C LEU A 379 4.07 -3.72 24.19
N ASP A 380 3.96 -3.97 25.50
CA ASP A 380 2.97 -4.86 26.10
C ASP A 380 1.52 -4.35 25.89
N GLU A 381 0.54 -5.11 26.37
CA GLU A 381 -0.88 -4.75 26.29
C GLU A 381 -1.20 -3.38 26.91
N ASN A 382 -0.42 -2.95 27.92
CA ASN A 382 -0.56 -1.63 28.55
C ASN A 382 -0.15 -0.47 27.63
N SER A 383 0.43 -0.77 26.47
CA SER A 383 0.74 0.20 25.43
C SER A 383 -0.47 0.56 24.55
N ILE A 384 -1.61 -0.13 24.71
CA ILE A 384 -2.77 -0.04 23.83
C ILE A 384 -3.93 0.65 24.56
N LEU A 385 -4.52 1.65 23.91
CA LEU A 385 -5.70 2.36 24.37
C LEU A 385 -6.82 2.21 23.34
N LEU A 386 -7.93 1.58 23.72
CA LEU A 386 -9.09 1.46 22.83
C LEU A 386 -9.91 2.77 22.82
N ARG A 387 -10.47 3.12 21.66
CA ARG A 387 -11.40 4.28 21.54
C ARG A 387 -12.60 4.15 22.47
N GLU A 388 -13.14 2.94 22.58
CA GLU A 388 -14.21 2.59 23.51
C GLU A 388 -13.66 1.60 24.53
N PRO A 389 -13.76 1.89 25.84
CA PRO A 389 -13.31 0.98 26.88
C PRO A 389 -14.00 -0.39 26.78
N GLN A 390 -13.23 -1.47 26.85
CA GLN A 390 -13.74 -2.84 26.88
C GLN A 390 -13.36 -3.50 28.21
N GLN A 391 -14.30 -4.26 28.79
CA GLN A 391 -14.00 -5.06 29.99
C GLN A 391 -12.90 -6.08 29.67
N GLY A 392 -11.93 -6.22 30.56
CA GLY A 392 -10.83 -7.20 30.43
C GLY A 392 -9.61 -6.72 29.61
N LEU A 393 -9.61 -5.49 29.08
CA LEU A 393 -8.44 -4.87 28.43
C LEU A 393 -7.72 -3.83 29.33
N VAL A 394 -8.14 -3.78 30.60
CA VAL A 394 -7.58 -3.08 31.78
C VAL A 394 -7.76 -1.55 31.87
N ILE A 395 -8.77 -1.17 32.67
CA ILE A 395 -8.60 -0.28 33.83
C ILE A 395 -9.17 -1.07 35.02
N GLU A 396 -8.34 -1.81 35.74
CA GLU A 396 -8.77 -2.41 37.00
C GLU A 396 -8.66 -1.37 38.12
N ARG A 397 -9.77 -1.15 38.84
CA ARG A 397 -9.76 -0.36 40.07
C ARG A 397 -8.85 -1.05 41.08
N ASP A 398 -7.92 -0.29 41.66
CA ASP A 398 -7.28 -0.67 42.92
C ASP A 398 -8.37 -1.09 43.91
N LYS A 399 -8.40 -2.39 44.23
CA LYS A 399 -9.14 -2.86 45.41
C LYS A 399 -8.36 -2.35 46.62
N LYS A 400 -8.85 -1.26 47.22
CA LYS A 400 -8.46 -0.87 48.57
C LYS A 400 -8.94 -1.88 49.60
#